data_AF-K2C6S3-F1
#
_entry.id   AF-K2C6S3-F1
#
_cell.length_a   1.000
_cell.length_b   1.000
_cell.length_c   1.000
_cell.angle_alpha   90.00
_cell.angle_beta   90.00
_cell.angle_gamma   90.00
#
_symmetry.space_group_name_H-M   'P 1'
#
loop_
_entity.id
_entity.type
_entity.pdbx_description
1 polymer ?
#
loop_
_entity_poly.entity_id
_entity_poly.type
_entity_poly.pdbx_seq_one_letter_code
_entity_poly.pdbx_strand_id
1 'polypeptide(L)'
;SLMAVAIPYQMFMPDDPIMLATIKAIEEDLFRIDGGVYRYKADVYYGGGEWILLTAWLGWYYVSIKQFDKAQAICQWIESQADENGWLAEQVSDHALHPEHYAPWVKKWGPVANPLTWSHAMYVILTNAINQGL
;
A
#
# COMPACT_ATOMS: atom_id res chain seq x y z
N SER A 1 5.36 6.47 -5.14
CA SER A 1 4.02 6.87 -4.65
C SER A 1 3.91 8.38 -4.69
N LEU A 2 2.74 8.97 -4.99
CA LEU A 2 2.51 10.41 -4.82
C LEU A 2 2.61 10.83 -3.35
N MET A 3 2.28 9.93 -2.41
CA MET A 3 2.42 10.17 -0.97
C MET A 3 3.87 10.48 -0.55
N ALA A 4 4.84 10.04 -1.35
CA ALA A 4 6.26 10.24 -1.08
C ALA A 4 6.64 11.73 -1.02
N VAL A 5 5.94 12.59 -1.77
CA VAL A 5 6.23 14.03 -1.80
C VAL A 5 5.94 14.70 -0.45
N ALA A 6 5.09 14.10 0.40
CA ALA A 6 4.91 14.54 1.78
C ALA A 6 5.83 13.76 2.73
N ILE A 7 5.72 12.43 2.74
CA ILE A 7 6.48 11.58 3.66
C ILE A 7 7.22 10.52 2.83
N PRO A 8 8.56 10.40 2.93
CA PRO A 8 9.45 11.12 3.84
C PRO A 8 10.02 12.44 3.29
N TYR A 9 9.75 12.80 2.03
CA TYR A 9 10.56 13.82 1.34
C TYR A 9 10.20 15.28 1.68
N GLN A 10 9.07 15.53 2.35
CA GLN A 10 8.70 16.85 2.89
C GLN A 10 8.73 17.98 1.85
N MET A 11 8.41 17.67 0.58
CA MET A 11 8.18 18.69 -0.45
C MET A 11 6.89 19.46 -0.20
N PHE A 12 5.91 18.80 0.41
CA PHE A 12 4.70 19.38 0.98
C PHE A 12 4.53 18.91 2.42
N MET A 13 3.92 19.74 3.27
CA MET A 13 3.53 19.30 4.61
C MET A 13 2.40 18.28 4.51
N PRO A 14 2.30 17.28 5.41
CA PRO A 14 1.22 16.30 5.35
C PRO A 14 -0.18 16.91 5.41
N ASP A 15 -0.37 18.01 6.13
CA ASP A 15 -1.63 18.75 6.27
C ASP A 15 -1.82 19.86 5.20
N ASP A 16 -0.93 19.94 4.21
CA ASP A 16 -1.07 20.86 3.08
C ASP A 16 -2.38 20.56 2.30
N PRO A 17 -3.19 21.56 1.92
CA PRO A 17 -4.42 21.35 1.16
C PRO A 17 -4.25 20.52 -0.12
N ILE A 18 -3.11 20.62 -0.81
CA ILE A 18 -2.80 19.83 -2.01
C ILE A 18 -2.59 18.36 -1.62
N MET A 19 -1.90 18.10 -0.50
CA MET A 19 -1.69 16.73 -0.02
C MET A 19 -2.98 16.11 0.50
N LEU A 20 -3.82 16.85 1.22
CA LEU A 20 -5.14 16.39 1.65
C LEU A 20 -6.02 16.01 0.45
N ALA A 21 -6.04 16.84 -0.60
CA ALA A 21 -6.77 16.53 -1.83
C ALA A 21 -6.19 15.30 -2.56
N THR A 22 -4.86 15.16 -2.57
CA THR A 22 -4.18 14.00 -3.17
C THR A 22 -4.53 12.71 -2.44
N ILE A 23 -4.53 12.73 -1.11
CA ILE A 23 -4.84 11.54 -0.30
C ILE A 23 -6.31 11.18 -0.41
N LYS A 24 -7.20 12.17 -0.41
CA LYS A 24 -8.62 11.93 -0.68
C LYS A 24 -8.82 11.25 -2.04
N ALA A 25 -8.14 11.72 -3.08
CA ALA A 25 -8.22 11.07 -4.39
C ALA A 25 -7.67 9.63 -4.35
N ILE A 26 -6.56 9.38 -3.64
CA ILE A 26 -6.04 8.02 -3.45
C ILE A 26 -7.05 7.14 -2.69
N GLU A 27 -7.66 7.64 -1.62
CA GLU A 27 -8.68 6.95 -0.84
C GLU A 27 -9.91 6.59 -1.71
N GLU A 28 -10.37 7.51 -2.57
CA GLU A 28 -11.55 7.32 -3.42
C GLU A 28 -11.27 6.42 -4.63
N ASP A 29 -10.10 6.54 -5.24
CA ASP A 29 -9.82 5.97 -6.55
C ASP A 29 -8.96 4.70 -6.51
N LEU A 30 -8.11 4.56 -5.49
CA LEU A 30 -7.02 3.59 -5.46
C LEU A 30 -6.96 2.78 -4.17
N PHE A 31 -7.75 3.11 -3.15
CA PHE A 31 -7.79 2.33 -1.91
C PHE A 31 -9.07 1.51 -1.85
N ARG A 32 -8.92 0.19 -1.69
CA ARG A 32 -10.07 -0.67 -1.41
C ARG A 32 -10.36 -0.65 0.09
N ILE A 33 -11.61 -0.40 0.45
CA ILE A 33 -12.08 -0.55 1.83
C ILE A 33 -11.82 -2.00 2.29
N ASP A 34 -11.32 -2.17 3.51
CA ASP A 34 -10.86 -3.45 4.07
C ASP A 34 -9.81 -4.16 3.19
N GLY A 35 -9.04 -3.37 2.45
CA GLY A 35 -8.07 -3.82 1.45
C GLY A 35 -6.80 -3.01 1.45
N GLY A 36 -6.17 -2.95 0.27
CA GLY A 36 -4.94 -2.24 0.03
C GLY A 36 -5.04 -1.20 -1.08
N VAL A 37 -3.88 -0.63 -1.40
CA VAL A 37 -3.76 0.47 -2.36
C VAL A 37 -3.28 -0.06 -3.71
N TYR A 38 -4.06 0.20 -4.75
CA TYR A 38 -3.68 -0.03 -6.16
C TYR A 38 -2.65 1.02 -6.61
N ARG A 39 -1.86 0.69 -7.65
CA ARG A 39 -0.88 1.65 -8.20
C ARG A 39 -1.55 2.79 -8.96
N TYR A 40 -2.46 2.46 -9.87
CA TYR A 40 -3.27 3.37 -10.69
C TYR A 40 -4.39 2.57 -11.38
N LYS A 41 -5.49 3.22 -11.79
CA LYS A 41 -6.72 2.56 -12.27
C LYS A 41 -6.56 1.63 -13.49
N ALA A 42 -5.64 1.95 -14.39
CA ALA A 42 -5.41 1.20 -15.62
C ALA A 42 -4.30 0.14 -15.49
N ASP A 43 -3.87 -0.16 -14.26
CA ASP A 43 -2.78 -1.10 -14.05
C ASP A 43 -3.20 -2.53 -14.37
N VAL A 44 -2.59 -3.13 -15.38
CA VAL A 44 -2.85 -4.52 -15.78
C VAL A 44 -1.75 -5.49 -15.33
N TYR A 45 -0.70 -5.01 -14.66
CA TYR A 45 0.42 -5.84 -14.22
C TYR A 45 -0.04 -6.82 -13.12
N TYR A 46 0.06 -8.13 -13.39
CA TYR A 46 -0.63 -9.17 -12.63
C TYR A 46 -2.10 -8.81 -12.35
N GLY A 47 -2.78 -8.24 -13.35
CA GLY A 47 -4.17 -7.80 -13.24
C GLY A 47 -4.41 -6.56 -12.39
N GLY A 48 -3.37 -5.88 -11.89
CA GLY A 48 -3.52 -4.69 -11.06
C GLY A 48 -4.02 -5.01 -9.67
N GLY A 49 -3.21 -5.75 -8.91
CA GLY A 49 -3.48 -6.07 -7.52
C GLY A 49 -3.20 -4.90 -6.56
N GLU A 50 -3.43 -5.15 -5.29
CA GLU A 50 -3.22 -4.22 -4.19
C GLU A 50 -1.80 -4.36 -3.65
N TRP A 51 -1.06 -3.25 -3.59
CA TRP A 51 0.36 -3.27 -3.29
C TRP A 51 0.62 -3.07 -1.80
N ILE A 52 1.22 -4.06 -1.14
CA ILE A 52 1.53 -4.01 0.30
C ILE A 52 2.34 -2.76 0.65
N LEU A 53 3.37 -2.44 -0.14
CA LEU A 53 4.23 -1.29 0.09
C LEU A 53 3.48 0.05 -0.05
N LEU A 54 2.46 0.14 -0.93
CA LEU A 54 1.67 1.37 -1.10
C LEU A 54 0.66 1.51 0.02
N THR A 55 0.03 0.42 0.44
CA THR A 55 -0.83 0.36 1.63
C THR A 55 -0.06 0.80 2.87
N ALA A 56 1.16 0.29 3.06
CA ALA A 56 2.04 0.69 4.16
C ALA A 56 2.37 2.20 4.12
N TRP A 57 2.58 2.75 2.92
CA TRP A 57 2.85 4.18 2.74
C TRP A 57 1.64 5.04 3.13
N LEU A 58 0.42 4.61 2.78
CA LEU A 58 -0.81 5.29 3.18
C LEU A 58 -0.98 5.26 4.70
N GLY A 59 -0.69 4.11 5.33
CA GLY A 59 -0.63 4.00 6.79
C GLY A 59 0.36 4.97 7.41
N TRP A 60 1.56 5.10 6.82
CA TRP A 60 2.59 5.99 7.33
C TRP A 60 2.18 7.46 7.19
N TYR A 61 1.50 7.81 6.10
CA TYR A 61 0.89 9.13 5.95
C TYR A 61 -0.18 9.37 7.03
N TYR A 62 -1.05 8.41 7.34
CA TYR A 62 -2.03 8.57 8.42
C TYR A 62 -1.41 8.82 9.79
N VAL A 63 -0.29 8.17 10.12
CA VAL A 63 0.47 8.47 11.34
C VAL A 63 0.89 9.94 11.37
N SER A 64 1.38 10.48 10.24
CA SER A 64 1.86 11.87 10.16
C SER A 64 0.76 12.92 10.41
N ILE A 65 -0.51 12.56 10.20
CA ILE A 65 -1.67 13.41 10.48
C ILE A 65 -2.50 12.90 11.68
N LYS A 66 -1.88 12.09 12.55
CA LYS A 66 -2.46 11.58 13.81
C LYS A 66 -3.76 10.77 13.64
N GLN A 67 -3.97 10.16 12.47
CA GLN A 67 -5.08 9.21 12.23
C GLN A 67 -4.64 7.78 12.59
N PHE A 68 -4.32 7.55 13.86
CA PHE A 68 -3.71 6.30 14.32
C PHE A 68 -4.60 5.08 14.11
N ASP A 69 -5.92 5.21 14.29
CA ASP A 69 -6.86 4.11 14.06
C ASP A 69 -6.81 3.60 12.61
N LYS A 70 -6.72 4.52 11.64
CA LYS A 70 -6.57 4.15 10.22
C LYS A 70 -5.22 3.51 9.94
N ALA A 71 -4.14 4.03 10.54
CA ALA A 71 -2.80 3.45 10.39
C ALA A 71 -2.75 2.02 10.95
N GLN A 72 -3.40 1.78 12.10
CA GLN A 72 -3.49 0.48 12.73
C GLN A 72 -4.30 -0.51 11.89
N ALA A 73 -5.43 -0.08 11.31
CA ALA A 73 -6.22 -0.90 10.41
C ALA A 73 -5.41 -1.31 9.16
N ILE A 74 -4.62 -0.39 8.59
CA ILE A 74 -3.69 -0.70 7.50
C ILE A 74 -2.63 -1.72 7.93
N CYS A 75 -2.04 -1.56 9.11
CA CYS A 75 -1.03 -2.49 9.64
C CYS A 75 -1.60 -3.91 9.78
N GLN A 76 -2.79 -4.01 10.37
CA GLN A 76 -3.51 -5.28 10.52
C GLN A 76 -3.84 -5.92 9.17
N TRP A 77 -4.25 -5.12 8.18
CA TRP A 77 -4.46 -5.63 6.84
C TRP A 77 -3.16 -6.20 6.26
N ILE A 78 -2.04 -5.47 6.33
CA ILE A 78 -0.73 -5.95 5.83
C ILE A 78 -0.33 -7.27 6.51
N GLU A 79 -0.44 -7.33 7.84
CA GLU A 79 -0.12 -8.53 8.62
C GLU A 79 -0.97 -9.74 8.19
N SER A 80 -2.25 -9.51 7.87
CA SER A 80 -3.15 -10.57 7.38
C SER A 80 -2.82 -11.09 5.98
N GLN A 81 -1.97 -10.39 5.22
CA GLN A 81 -1.52 -10.81 3.88
C GLN A 81 -0.23 -11.64 3.92
N ALA A 82 0.39 -11.79 5.09
CA ALA A 82 1.61 -12.57 5.22
C ALA A 82 1.32 -14.07 5.03
N ASP A 83 2.21 -14.77 4.32
CA ASP A 83 2.08 -16.21 4.14
C ASP A 83 2.49 -17.00 5.41
N GLU A 84 2.50 -18.33 5.32
CA GLU A 84 2.88 -19.23 6.43
C GLU A 84 4.32 -19.02 6.95
N ASN A 85 5.20 -18.42 6.14
CA ASN A 85 6.57 -18.07 6.53
C ASN A 85 6.68 -16.63 7.04
N GLY A 86 5.57 -15.89 7.10
CA GLY A 86 5.52 -14.48 7.43
C GLY A 86 6.01 -13.56 6.30
N TRP A 87 6.05 -14.05 5.06
CA TRP A 87 6.51 -13.26 3.92
C TRP A 87 5.43 -12.34 3.37
N LEU A 88 5.83 -11.12 3.02
CA LEU A 88 4.99 -10.12 2.39
C LEU A 88 5.31 -10.05 0.89
N ALA A 89 4.30 -10.29 0.07
CA ALA A 89 4.41 -10.24 -1.39
C ALA A 89 4.52 -8.80 -1.94
N GLU A 90 4.76 -8.69 -3.24
CA GLU A 90 4.66 -7.42 -3.96
C GLU A 90 3.23 -6.87 -4.00
N GLN A 91 2.26 -7.73 -4.30
CA GLN A 91 0.85 -7.37 -4.40
C GLN A 91 -0.07 -8.55 -4.05
N VAL A 92 -1.29 -8.25 -3.65
CA VAL A 92 -2.39 -9.19 -3.43
C VAL A 92 -3.36 -9.08 -4.61
N SER A 93 -3.71 -10.20 -5.23
CA SER A 93 -4.47 -10.21 -6.50
C SER A 93 -5.91 -10.71 -6.37
N ASP A 94 -6.40 -10.96 -5.14
CA ASP A 94 -7.76 -11.44 -4.88
C ASP A 94 -8.84 -10.48 -5.40
N HIS A 95 -8.52 -9.19 -5.41
CA HIS A 95 -9.38 -8.11 -5.89
C HIS A 95 -8.68 -7.28 -6.98
N ALA A 96 -8.04 -7.96 -7.93
CA ALA A 96 -7.37 -7.35 -9.07
C ALA A 96 -8.35 -6.49 -9.91
N LEU A 97 -7.87 -5.34 -10.40
CA LEU A 97 -8.67 -4.41 -11.22
C LEU A 97 -9.05 -5.01 -12.58
N HIS A 98 -8.14 -5.78 -13.18
CA HIS A 98 -8.25 -6.39 -14.50
C HIS A 98 -7.83 -7.87 -14.43
N PRO A 99 -8.61 -8.74 -13.76
CA PRO A 99 -8.22 -10.11 -13.43
C PRO A 99 -7.90 -10.97 -14.66
N GLU A 100 -8.46 -10.66 -15.83
CA GLU A 100 -8.17 -11.32 -17.10
C GLU A 100 -6.71 -11.18 -17.53
N HIS A 101 -6.00 -10.17 -17.03
CA HIS A 101 -4.59 -9.96 -17.31
C HIS A 101 -3.66 -10.73 -16.35
N TYR A 102 -4.15 -11.33 -15.26
CA TYR A 102 -3.32 -12.03 -14.27
C TYR A 102 -2.58 -13.24 -14.87
N ALA A 103 -3.31 -14.19 -15.46
CA ALA A 103 -2.74 -15.43 -15.97
C ALA A 103 -1.64 -15.23 -17.05
N PRO A 104 -1.80 -14.29 -18.01
CA PRO A 104 -0.73 -13.92 -18.94
C PRO A 104 0.59 -13.51 -18.27
N TRP A 105 0.54 -12.73 -17.18
CA TRP A 105 1.74 -12.32 -16.44
C TRP A 105 2.38 -13.49 -15.72
N VAL A 106 1.58 -14.31 -15.03
CA VAL A 106 2.10 -15.50 -14.33
C VAL A 106 2.79 -16.46 -15.29
N LYS A 107 2.18 -16.71 -16.46
CA LYS A 107 2.78 -17.57 -17.48
C LYS A 107 4.12 -17.03 -17.99
N LYS A 108 4.26 -15.70 -18.06
CA LYS A 108 5.44 -15.05 -18.61
C LYS A 108 6.59 -14.96 -17.60
N TRP A 109 6.30 -14.58 -16.36
CA TRP A 109 7.30 -14.18 -15.36
C TRP A 109 7.25 -14.97 -14.05
N GLY A 110 6.35 -15.95 -13.94
CA GLY A 110 6.12 -16.70 -12.70
C GLY A 110 5.15 -15.98 -11.76
N PRO A 111 4.90 -16.52 -10.56
CA PRO A 111 3.99 -15.92 -9.59
C PRO A 111 4.46 -14.53 -9.16
N VAL A 112 3.57 -13.78 -8.51
CA VAL A 112 3.91 -12.51 -7.86
C VAL A 112 5.11 -12.71 -6.91
N ALA A 113 6.04 -11.77 -6.89
CA ALA A 113 7.22 -11.83 -6.04
C ALA A 113 6.83 -11.95 -4.56
N ASN A 114 7.28 -13.02 -3.91
CA ASN A 114 7.07 -13.28 -2.49
C ASN A 114 8.29 -14.05 -1.92
N PRO A 115 9.08 -13.45 -1.01
CA PRO A 115 8.90 -12.13 -0.42
C PRO A 115 9.33 -10.99 -1.37
N LEU A 116 8.75 -9.80 -1.19
CA LEU A 116 9.30 -8.57 -1.71
C LEU A 116 9.99 -7.79 -0.57
N THR A 117 11.31 -7.63 -0.65
CA THR A 117 12.10 -6.91 0.37
C THR A 117 11.56 -5.51 0.67
N TRP A 118 11.04 -4.80 -0.34
CA TRP A 118 10.47 -3.47 -0.15
C TRP A 118 9.15 -3.50 0.63
N SER A 119 8.28 -4.49 0.43
CA SER A 119 7.08 -4.67 1.23
C SER A 119 7.42 -4.83 2.71
N HIS A 120 8.41 -5.66 3.02
CA HIS A 120 8.92 -5.82 4.39
C HIS A 120 9.52 -4.53 4.96
N ALA A 121 10.34 -3.82 4.18
CA ALA A 121 10.93 -2.56 4.63
C ALA A 121 9.85 -1.51 4.94
N MET A 122 8.82 -1.39 4.10
CA MET A 122 7.71 -0.46 4.33
C MET A 122 6.85 -0.86 5.53
N TYR A 123 6.63 -2.16 5.76
CA TYR A 123 5.97 -2.65 6.96
C TYR A 123 6.74 -2.29 8.24
N VAL A 124 8.07 -2.45 8.25
CA VAL A 124 8.92 -2.03 9.38
C VAL A 124 8.87 -0.50 9.60
N ILE A 125 8.87 0.29 8.52
CA ILE A 125 8.72 1.75 8.62
C ILE A 125 7.38 2.13 9.24
N LEU A 126 6.28 1.53 8.77
CA LEU A 126 4.95 1.79 9.29
C LEU A 126 4.84 1.42 10.78
N THR A 127 5.25 0.21 11.15
CA THR A 127 5.18 -0.25 12.54
C THR A 127 6.02 0.63 13.47
N ASN A 128 7.22 1.04 13.05
CA ASN A 128 8.03 2.00 13.80
C ASN A 128 7.34 3.37 13.93
N ALA A 129 6.71 3.86 12.86
CA ALA A 129 6.00 5.13 12.88
C ALA A 129 4.79 5.07 13.84
N ILE A 130 4.01 3.99 13.83
CA ILE A 130 2.90 3.78 14.76
C ILE A 130 3.41 3.76 16.20
N ASN A 131 4.48 2.99 16.48
CA ASN A 131 5.06 2.87 17.83
C ASN A 131 5.66 4.18 18.37
N GLN A 132 6.07 5.10 17.51
CA GLN A 132 6.60 6.42 17.91
C GLN A 132 5.52 7.50 17.99
N GLY A 133 4.40 7.32 17.28
CA GLY A 133 3.31 8.29 17.18
C GLY A 133 2.19 8.08 18.22
N LEU A 134 2.04 6.85 18.72
CA LEU A 134 1.24 6.51 19.90
C LEU A 134 1.96 6.92 21.19
#